data_AF-A0A1K1PP48-F1
#
_entry.id   AF-A0A1K1PP48-F1
#
_cell.length_a   1.000
_cell.length_b   1.000
_cell.length_c   1.000
_cell.angle_alpha   90.00
_cell.angle_beta   90.00
_cell.angle_gamma   90.00
#
_symmetry.space_group_name_H-M   'P 1'
#
loop_
_entity.id
_entity.type
_entity.pdbx_description
1 polymer ?
#
loop_
_entity_poly.entity_id
_entity_poly.type
_entity_poly.pdbx_seq_one_letter_code
_entity_poly.pdbx_strand_id
1 'polypeptide(L)'
;MPVFLTLSLATIQTGTEWTATAVVTITFTQSYKTGTTPNVVASVNQNDPTKLQTLEVYDVTSTGFTVRKKSLTSGSATVNADANIGFTWISIGTI
;
A
#
# COMPACT_ATOMS: atom_id res chain seq x y z
N MET A 1 -6.39 7.15 -41.88
CA MET A 1 -5.40 7.17 -40.78
C MET A 1 -5.39 5.79 -40.14
N PRO A 2 -4.26 5.09 -40.02
CA PRO A 2 -4.23 3.83 -39.28
C PRO A 2 -4.44 4.11 -37.79
N VAL A 3 -5.33 3.34 -37.15
CA VAL A 3 -5.49 3.33 -35.70
C VAL A 3 -4.44 2.38 -35.14
N PHE A 4 -3.48 2.91 -34.39
CA PHE A 4 -2.54 2.09 -33.64
C PHE A 4 -3.20 1.70 -32.31
N LEU A 5 -3.55 0.42 -32.17
CA LEU A 5 -4.00 -0.14 -30.91
C LEU A 5 -2.76 -0.42 -30.05
N THR A 6 -2.53 0.37 -29.00
CA THR A 6 -1.51 0.05 -28.00
C THR A 6 -2.11 -0.87 -26.95
N LEU A 7 -1.67 -2.13 -26.95
CA LEU A 7 -1.97 -3.08 -25.89
C LEU A 7 -1.12 -2.71 -24.67
N SER A 8 -1.75 -2.15 -23.62
CA SER A 8 -1.07 -1.97 -22.33
C SER A 8 -1.14 -3.26 -21.54
N LEU A 9 0.01 -3.87 -21.25
CA LEU A 9 0.09 -5.01 -20.34
C LEU A 9 -0.13 -4.52 -18.90
N ALA A 10 -0.82 -5.33 -18.10
CA ALA A 10 -0.91 -5.10 -16.67
C ALA A 10 0.42 -5.49 -16.03
N THR A 11 0.92 -4.62 -15.15
CA THR A 11 2.15 -4.81 -14.38
C THR A 11 1.82 -4.93 -12.92
N ILE A 12 2.41 -5.95 -12.30
CA ILE A 12 2.30 -6.24 -10.88
C ILE A 12 3.63 -5.85 -10.23
N GLN A 13 3.56 -5.05 -9.16
CA GLN A 13 4.70 -4.80 -8.29
C GLN A 13 4.34 -5.24 -6.87
N THR A 14 5.33 -5.69 -6.12
CA THR A 14 5.14 -6.22 -4.77
C THR A 14 6.27 -5.77 -3.86
N GLY A 15 6.02 -5.63 -2.57
CA GLY A 15 7.07 -5.33 -1.60
C GLY A 15 6.69 -5.71 -0.17
N THR A 16 7.65 -5.60 0.73
CA THR A 16 7.47 -5.84 2.16
C THR A 16 8.21 -4.76 2.93
N GLU A 17 7.55 -4.23 3.94
CA GLU A 17 8.01 -3.07 4.69
C GLU A 17 7.99 -3.37 6.19
N TRP A 18 8.96 -2.81 6.90
CA TRP A 18 9.05 -2.85 8.35
C TRP A 18 9.26 -1.45 8.90
N THR A 19 8.34 -0.97 9.72
CA THR A 19 8.37 0.43 10.17
C THR A 19 7.84 0.64 11.58
N ALA A 20 8.56 1.46 12.35
CA ALA A 20 8.08 2.00 13.62
C ALA A 20 7.08 3.14 13.40
N THR A 21 7.15 3.83 12.25
CA THR A 21 6.41 5.06 11.99
C THR A 21 4.93 4.79 11.74
N ALA A 22 4.07 5.73 12.15
CA ALA A 22 2.62 5.64 11.91
C ALA A 22 2.22 5.76 10.43
N VAL A 23 3.07 6.37 9.60
CA VAL A 23 2.84 6.63 8.17
C VAL A 23 4.11 6.31 7.40
N VAL A 24 3.97 5.65 6.24
CA VAL A 24 5.06 5.30 5.32
C VAL A 24 4.64 5.59 3.89
N THR A 25 5.53 6.24 3.14
CA THR A 25 5.36 6.46 1.70
C THR A 25 6.20 5.45 0.93
N ILE A 26 5.59 4.78 -0.03
CA ILE A 26 6.20 3.76 -0.88
C ILE A 26 6.28 4.30 -2.30
N THR A 27 7.47 4.22 -2.88
CA THR A 27 7.70 4.54 -4.29
C THR A 27 7.71 3.25 -5.09
N PHE A 28 6.96 3.20 -6.18
CA PHE A 28 7.00 2.06 -7.11
C PHE A 28 8.36 1.97 -7.79
N THR A 29 8.86 0.75 -8.03
CA THR A 29 10.11 0.53 -8.77
C THR A 29 10.00 1.05 -10.20
N GLN A 30 8.79 0.99 -10.76
CA GLN A 30 8.47 1.62 -12.04
C GLN A 30 7.16 2.40 -11.90
N SER A 31 7.16 3.63 -12.40
CA SER A 31 5.93 4.43 -12.47
C SER A 31 4.92 3.76 -13.41
N TYR A 32 3.67 3.71 -12.99
CA TYR A 32 2.55 3.36 -13.86
C TYR A 32 2.26 4.49 -14.86
N LYS A 33 1.43 4.19 -15.87
CA LYS A 33 1.03 5.13 -16.91
C LYS A 33 0.47 6.42 -16.30
N THR A 34 0.98 7.57 -16.71
CA THR A 34 0.48 8.88 -16.28
C THR A 34 -1.02 9.01 -16.49
N GLY A 35 -1.73 9.49 -15.46
CA GLY A 35 -3.19 9.62 -15.48
C GLY A 35 -3.94 8.32 -15.17
N THR A 36 -3.25 7.24 -14.84
CA THR A 36 -3.85 6.02 -14.28
C THR A 36 -3.44 5.84 -12.83
N THR A 37 -4.35 5.32 -12.02
CA THR A 37 -4.10 4.98 -10.62
C THR A 37 -4.08 3.46 -10.51
N PRO A 38 -2.97 2.83 -10.09
CA PRO A 38 -2.94 1.39 -9.86
C PRO A 38 -3.83 1.01 -8.68
N ASN A 39 -4.33 -0.22 -8.68
CA ASN A 39 -4.95 -0.81 -7.51
C ASN A 39 -3.87 -1.28 -6.55
N VAL A 40 -3.97 -0.92 -5.28
CA VAL A 40 -2.98 -1.30 -4.25
C VAL A 40 -3.70 -2.00 -3.10
N VAL A 41 -3.15 -3.14 -2.68
CA VAL A 41 -3.60 -3.89 -1.51
C VAL A 41 -2.41 -4.10 -0.59
N ALA A 42 -2.58 -3.81 0.70
CA ALA A 42 -1.58 -4.05 1.73
C ALA A 42 -2.16 -4.96 2.82
N SER A 43 -1.35 -5.88 3.32
CA SER A 43 -1.69 -6.81 4.40
C SER A 43 -0.64 -6.74 5.49
N VAL A 44 -1.10 -6.62 6.73
CA VAL A 44 -0.25 -6.80 7.92
C VAL A 44 0.21 -8.26 7.93
N ASN A 45 1.52 -8.47 8.05
CA ASN A 45 2.12 -9.81 8.09
C ASN A 45 2.72 -10.14 9.47
N GLN A 46 2.95 -9.14 10.32
CA GLN A 46 3.23 -9.30 11.74
C GLN A 46 2.44 -8.27 12.54
N ASN A 47 1.62 -8.78 13.46
CA ASN A 47 0.87 -7.99 14.40
C ASN A 47 1.20 -8.47 15.81
N ASP A 48 1.43 -7.55 16.73
CA ASP A 48 1.52 -7.87 18.14
C ASP A 48 0.16 -8.45 18.57
N PRO A 49 0.08 -9.69 19.09
CA PRO A 49 -1.20 -10.34 19.41
C PRO A 49 -2.02 -9.57 20.45
N THR A 50 -1.41 -8.66 21.19
CA THR A 50 -2.08 -7.79 22.17
C THR A 50 -2.66 -6.50 21.55
N LYS A 51 -2.38 -6.23 20.27
CA LYS A 51 -2.74 -4.99 19.58
C LYS A 51 -3.40 -5.34 18.25
N LEU A 52 -4.64 -4.91 18.03
CA LEU A 52 -5.24 -5.00 16.69
C LEU A 52 -4.79 -3.81 15.86
N GLN A 53 -3.90 -4.04 14.90
CA GLN A 53 -3.46 -3.03 13.95
C GLN A 53 -4.03 -3.35 12.58
N THR A 54 -4.59 -2.34 11.90
CA THR A 54 -4.94 -2.43 10.48
C THR A 54 -4.17 -1.36 9.71
N LEU A 55 -4.15 -1.50 8.40
CA LEU A 55 -3.48 -0.58 7.49
C LEU A 55 -4.52 0.11 6.65
N GLU A 56 -4.24 1.36 6.33
CA GLU A 56 -5.00 2.11 5.35
C GLU A 56 -4.03 2.60 4.29
N VAL A 57 -4.27 2.16 3.05
CA VAL A 57 -3.62 2.69 1.87
C VAL A 57 -4.38 3.93 1.42
N TYR A 58 -3.67 5.02 1.16
CA TYR A 58 -4.21 6.27 0.65
C TYR A 58 -3.18 7.00 -0.22
N ASP A 59 -3.62 8.07 -0.87
CA ASP A 59 -2.78 8.89 -1.77
C ASP A 59 -2.06 8.06 -2.85
N VAL A 60 -2.82 7.18 -3.52
CA VAL A 60 -2.27 6.35 -4.59
C VAL A 60 -2.12 7.17 -5.85
N THR A 61 -0.88 7.28 -6.32
CA THR A 61 -0.48 7.98 -7.54
C THR A 61 0.12 6.99 -8.53
N SER A 62 0.52 7.46 -9.72
CA SER A 62 1.24 6.62 -10.67
C SER A 62 2.67 6.30 -10.23
N THR A 63 3.23 7.02 -9.26
CA THR A 63 4.63 6.87 -8.81
C THR A 63 4.76 6.19 -7.45
N GLY A 64 3.68 6.14 -6.66
CA GLY A 64 3.73 5.57 -5.33
C GLY A 64 2.40 5.63 -4.60
N PHE A 65 2.42 5.27 -3.32
CA PHE A 65 1.28 5.34 -2.43
C PHE A 65 1.74 5.59 -0.99
N THR A 66 0.82 6.01 -0.14
CA THR A 66 1.07 6.13 1.29
C THR A 66 0.26 5.09 2.05
N VAL A 67 0.86 4.53 3.10
CA VAL A 67 0.22 3.63 4.04
C VAL A 67 0.29 4.24 5.41
N ARG A 68 -0.81 4.21 6.16
CA ARG A 68 -0.81 4.52 7.58
C ARG A 68 -1.35 3.37 8.42
N LYS A 69 -0.87 3.30 9.65
CA LYS A 69 -1.49 2.50 10.71
C LYS A 69 -2.86 3.10 10.99
N LYS A 70 -3.92 2.34 10.73
CA LYS A 70 -5.28 2.71 11.09
C LYS A 70 -5.67 1.98 12.35
N SER A 71 -6.15 2.75 13.31
CA SER A 71 -6.59 2.25 14.60
C SER A 71 -8.06 1.88 14.53
N LEU A 72 -8.41 0.67 14.96
CA LEU A 72 -9.80 0.28 15.14
C LEU A 72 -10.19 0.60 16.58
N THR A 73 -11.03 1.60 16.77
CA THR A 73 -11.62 1.89 18.08
C THR A 73 -12.75 0.91 18.32
N SER A 74 -12.45 -0.29 18.81
CA SER A 74 -13.49 -1.17 19.35
C SER A 74 -13.12 -1.69 20.75
N GLY A 75 -13.93 -1.28 21.72
CA GLY A 75 -14.23 -2.01 22.96
C GLY A 75 -13.17 -2.12 24.06
N SER A 76 -11.88 -2.31 23.76
CA SER A 76 -10.84 -2.48 24.80
C SER A 76 -9.39 -2.49 24.29
N ALA A 77 -9.16 -2.48 22.97
CA ALA A 77 -7.80 -2.49 22.43
C ALA A 77 -7.24 -1.07 22.36
N THR A 78 -6.40 -0.71 23.32
CA THR A 78 -5.64 0.54 23.28
C THR A 78 -4.63 0.48 22.14
N VAL A 79 -4.72 1.43 21.22
CA VAL A 79 -3.74 1.66 20.18
C VAL A 79 -2.42 2.00 20.86
N ASN A 80 -1.40 1.19 20.62
CA ASN A 80 -0.05 1.55 21.05
C ASN A 80 0.68 2.15 19.85
N ALA A 81 0.98 3.45 19.94
CA ALA A 81 1.68 4.21 18.90
C ALA A 81 3.10 3.67 18.62
N ASP A 82 3.65 2.86 19.55
CA ASP A 82 5.06 2.44 19.56
C ASP A 82 5.31 1.02 19.00
N ALA A 83 4.29 0.31 18.53
CA ALA A 83 4.50 -1.03 17.97
C ALA A 83 4.95 -0.96 16.51
N ASN A 84 6.11 -1.57 16.21
CA ASN A 84 6.55 -1.84 14.84
C ASN A 84 5.48 -2.64 14.09
N ILE A 85 5.26 -2.30 12.82
CA ILE A 85 4.37 -3.05 11.94
C ILE A 85 5.18 -3.60 10.76
N GLY A 86 4.98 -4.89 10.49
CA GLY A 86 5.37 -5.53 9.24
C GLY A 86 4.18 -5.61 8.31
N PHE A 87 4.37 -5.28 7.04
CA PHE A 87 3.34 -5.47 6.03
C PHE A 87 3.89 -5.85 4.67
N THR A 88 3.08 -6.56 3.89
CA THR A 88 3.33 -6.89 2.49
C THR A 88 2.30 -6.16 1.63
N TRP A 89 2.69 -5.75 0.44
CA TRP A 89 1.81 -5.04 -0.49
C TRP A 89 1.93 -5.56 -1.92
N ILE A 90 0.86 -5.41 -2.67
CA ILE A 90 0.77 -5.70 -4.11
C ILE A 90 0.10 -4.50 -4.79
N SER A 91 0.67 -4.05 -5.90
CA SER A 91 0.07 -3.06 -6.78
C SER A 91 -0.10 -3.60 -8.20
N ILE A 92 -1.23 -3.29 -8.84
CA ILE A 92 -1.58 -3.74 -10.19
C ILE A 92 -2.09 -2.55 -11.00
N GLY A 93 -1.48 -2.30 -12.15
CA GLY A 93 -1.86 -1.21 -13.05
C GLY A 93 -1.24 -1.36 -14.42
N THR A 94 -1.48 -0.42 -15.32
CA THR A 94 -0.89 -0.40 -16.67
C THR A 94 0.32 0.54 -16.70
N ILE A 95 1.37 0.16 -17.41
CA ILE A 95 2.51 1.06 -17.70
C ILE A 95 2.30 1.74 -19.06
#